data_AF-C5KH61-F1
#
_entry.id   AF-C5KH61-F1
#
_cell.length_a   1.000
_cell.length_b   1.000
_cell.length_c   1.000
_cell.angle_alpha   90.00
_cell.angle_beta   90.00
_cell.angle_gamma   90.00
#
_symmetry.space_group_name_H-M   'P 1'
#
loop_
_entity.id
_entity.type
_entity.pdbx_description
1 polymer ?
#
loop_
_entity_poly.entity_id
_entity_poly.type
_entity_poly.pdbx_seq_one_letter_code
_entity_poly.pdbx_strand_id
1 'polypeptide(L)'
;MSSDIQSIDNGSEVGAGGGHRALRQGRLHKDVHGDGEANRMTRRESARQSRKRKKMYLETLEDKVQKLSSEVNRMKEYAATGLSLESLDQETKNNIDQLRTALASDATPSVELFSLVGTLLVRLGSNGVERRVGIEKDLEQLPELFISPVNMLLFWLNERRIGPFSYSSESGSASRRLSESDSAATKANDAHAVDVEKDWKELEERLELTDEQKTQLQQIEEMIAQEKQQTLSCLRAIEHMKRALSIRAYSMQKCVENLRGMLSPAQAARVVLWLYDQASSKDEMQQIEQELFPGVTMASNANSATQQSIHREQTMQSARDNMLSMNDSDSPLPSEELEDESVSSHSDVAQFGTF
;
A
#
# COMPACT_ATOMS: atom_id res chain seq x y z
N MET A 1 -41.45 -17.88 14.42
CA MET A 1 -41.36 -17.16 15.70
C MET A 1 -41.03 -15.71 15.37
N SER A 2 -42.01 -14.83 15.56
CA SER A 2 -41.96 -13.39 15.22
C SER A 2 -41.25 -12.56 16.30
N SER A 3 -40.57 -11.50 15.87
CA SER A 3 -40.38 -10.21 16.58
C SER A 3 -39.61 -9.30 15.61
N ASP A 4 -40.22 -8.28 14.99
CA ASP A 4 -40.67 -6.98 15.53
C ASP A 4 -39.66 -5.88 15.14
N ILE A 5 -39.90 -5.32 13.94
CA ILE A 5 -39.28 -4.09 13.45
C ILE A 5 -40.25 -2.95 13.80
N GLN A 6 -39.87 -2.08 14.74
CA GLN A 6 -40.62 -0.85 14.99
C GLN A 6 -40.22 0.23 13.98
N SER A 7 -41.21 0.58 13.15
CA SER A 7 -41.25 1.70 12.22
C SER A 7 -41.27 3.02 12.99
N ILE A 8 -40.39 3.96 12.64
CA ILE A 8 -40.45 5.35 13.12
C ILE A 8 -41.15 6.17 12.05
N ASP A 9 -42.31 6.68 12.43
CA ASP A 9 -43.24 7.49 11.66
C ASP A 9 -42.68 8.92 11.47
N ASN A 10 -42.61 9.35 10.20
CA ASN A 10 -42.20 10.71 9.79
C ASN A 10 -43.45 11.52 9.48
N GLY A 11 -43.96 12.22 10.49
CA GLY A 11 -45.02 13.21 10.36
C GLY A 11 -44.49 14.59 9.97
N SER A 12 -44.72 14.95 8.71
CA SER A 12 -44.64 16.30 8.14
C SER A 12 -45.59 17.29 8.85
N GLU A 13 -45.19 18.55 9.06
CA GLU A 13 -46.08 19.70 8.82
C GLU A 13 -45.38 21.08 8.87
N VAL A 14 -45.38 21.73 7.70
CA VAL A 14 -45.85 23.10 7.42
C VAL A 14 -45.24 24.26 8.23
N GLY A 15 -44.29 24.93 7.58
CA GLY A 15 -43.95 26.32 7.87
C GLY A 15 -44.84 27.28 7.07
N ALA A 16 -45.59 28.13 7.78
CA ALA A 16 -46.27 29.28 7.19
C ALA A 16 -46.29 30.46 8.19
N GLY A 17 -45.64 31.56 7.77
CA GLY A 17 -46.21 32.92 7.77
C GLY A 17 -46.50 33.66 9.08
N GLY A 18 -45.87 34.82 9.21
CA GLY A 18 -46.61 36.08 9.44
C GLY A 18 -46.64 36.64 10.86
N GLY A 19 -45.94 37.75 11.07
CA GLY A 19 -46.22 38.66 12.18
C GLY A 19 -47.43 39.56 11.87
N HIS A 20 -48.21 39.92 12.90
CA HIS A 20 -48.72 41.28 13.13
C HIS A 20 -49.53 41.37 14.45
N ARG A 21 -49.11 42.33 15.28
CA ARG A 21 -49.87 43.29 16.10
C ARG A 21 -51.26 42.93 16.69
N ALA A 22 -51.27 42.93 18.03
CA ALA A 22 -52.28 43.33 19.01
C ALA A 22 -53.73 43.69 18.59
N LEU A 23 -54.70 43.13 19.33
CA LEU A 23 -55.89 43.84 19.85
C LEU A 23 -56.40 43.17 21.15
N ARG A 24 -56.62 44.01 22.17
CA ARG A 24 -57.50 43.86 23.35
C ARG A 24 -58.89 43.32 22.92
N GLN A 25 -59.74 42.63 23.68
CA GLN A 25 -60.12 42.75 25.09
C GLN A 25 -61.09 41.58 25.40
N GLY A 26 -61.14 41.06 26.63
CA GLY A 26 -62.19 40.11 27.04
C GLY A 26 -61.90 39.43 28.37
N ARG A 27 -62.17 40.13 29.48
CA ARG A 27 -62.13 39.61 30.85
C ARG A 27 -63.07 38.40 30.99
N LEU A 28 -62.54 37.30 31.51
CA LEU A 28 -63.27 36.42 32.41
C LEU A 28 -62.43 36.30 33.68
N HIS A 29 -62.98 36.86 34.76
CA HIS A 29 -62.49 36.68 36.12
C HIS A 29 -62.48 35.18 36.42
N LYS A 30 -61.31 34.64 36.73
CA LYS A 30 -61.21 33.46 37.58
C LYS A 30 -60.07 33.72 38.55
N ASP A 31 -60.43 33.83 39.81
CA ASP A 31 -59.53 34.05 40.93
C ASP A 31 -58.45 32.96 40.93
N VAL A 32 -57.20 33.36 40.67
CA VAL A 32 -56.03 32.50 40.86
C VAL A 32 -54.90 33.37 41.43
N HIS A 33 -55.09 33.83 42.66
CA HIS A 33 -54.10 34.65 43.38
C HIS A 33 -52.96 33.82 44.01
N GLY A 34 -52.68 32.61 43.52
CA GLY A 34 -51.57 31.77 44.00
C GLY A 34 -50.74 31.10 42.89
N ASP A 35 -51.33 30.70 41.76
CA ASP A 35 -50.59 29.91 40.75
C ASP A 35 -49.75 30.75 39.78
N GLY A 36 -50.00 32.05 39.64
CA GLY A 36 -49.27 32.89 38.67
C GLY A 36 -47.78 33.02 39.00
N GLU A 37 -47.46 33.10 40.28
CA GLU A 37 -46.09 33.23 40.78
C GLU A 37 -45.38 31.88 40.83
N ALA A 38 -46.10 30.82 41.25
CA ALA A 38 -45.64 29.45 41.17
C ALA A 38 -45.34 29.01 39.71
N ASN A 39 -46.22 29.33 38.75
CA ASN A 39 -45.98 29.04 37.33
C ASN A 39 -44.83 29.85 36.73
N ARG A 40 -44.59 31.08 37.19
CA ARG A 40 -43.41 31.85 36.77
C ARG A 40 -42.12 31.28 37.33
N MET A 41 -42.15 30.79 38.58
CA MET A 41 -41.02 30.11 39.21
C MET A 41 -40.71 28.78 38.51
N THR A 42 -41.71 27.94 38.22
CA THR A 42 -41.48 26.67 37.50
C THR A 42 -40.98 26.87 36.08
N ARG A 43 -41.45 27.91 35.37
CA ARG A 43 -40.90 28.30 34.04
C ARG A 43 -39.47 28.81 34.12
N ARG A 44 -39.09 29.52 35.19
CA ARG A 44 -37.70 29.92 35.45
C ARG A 44 -36.82 28.71 35.76
N GLU A 45 -37.31 27.79 36.59
CA GLU A 45 -36.61 26.55 36.98
C GLU A 45 -36.35 25.67 35.74
N SER A 46 -37.37 25.46 34.90
CA SER A 46 -37.26 24.68 33.67
C SER A 46 -36.35 25.33 32.62
N ALA A 47 -36.35 26.65 32.50
CA ALA A 47 -35.39 27.38 31.66
C ALA A 47 -33.95 27.22 32.18
N ARG A 48 -33.72 27.28 33.50
CA ARG A 48 -32.41 27.03 34.12
C ARG A 48 -31.94 25.61 33.89
N GLN A 49 -32.80 24.61 34.08
CA GLN A 49 -32.47 23.21 33.82
C GLN A 49 -32.20 22.94 32.33
N SER A 50 -32.95 23.58 31.43
CA SER A 50 -32.72 23.50 29.98
C SER A 50 -31.34 24.06 29.63
N ARG A 51 -30.97 25.23 30.17
CA ARG A 51 -29.61 25.79 30.02
C ARG A 51 -28.54 24.87 30.59
N LYS A 52 -28.76 24.28 31.77
CA LYS A 52 -27.82 23.33 32.39
C LYS A 52 -27.61 22.07 31.53
N ARG A 53 -28.69 21.49 30.98
CA ARG A 53 -28.61 20.33 30.08
C ARG A 53 -27.88 20.67 28.78
N LYS A 54 -28.20 21.81 28.16
CA LYS A 54 -27.49 22.29 26.96
C LYS A 54 -26.01 22.52 27.21
N LYS A 55 -25.65 23.09 28.37
CA LYS A 55 -24.26 23.28 28.78
C LYS A 55 -23.52 21.94 28.90
N MET A 56 -24.08 20.97 29.62
CA MET A 56 -23.44 19.65 29.76
C MET A 56 -23.32 18.93 28.41
N TYR A 57 -24.31 19.07 27.52
CA TYR A 57 -24.23 18.49 26.18
C TYR A 57 -23.14 19.13 25.33
N LEU A 58 -22.98 20.46 25.41
CA LEU A 58 -21.88 21.18 24.77
C LEU A 58 -20.52 20.75 25.31
N GLU A 59 -20.34 20.66 26.63
CA GLU A 59 -19.11 20.14 27.25
C GLU A 59 -18.81 18.71 26.77
N THR A 60 -19.82 17.84 26.71
CA THR A 60 -19.64 16.46 26.20
C THR A 60 -19.24 16.44 24.72
N LEU A 61 -19.78 17.36 23.92
CA LEU A 61 -19.41 17.48 22.51
C LEU A 61 -18.00 18.04 22.34
N GLU A 62 -17.62 19.02 23.15
CA GLU A 62 -16.28 19.59 23.19
C GLU A 62 -15.26 18.51 23.57
N ASP A 63 -15.52 17.71 24.61
CA ASP A 63 -14.68 16.57 25.00
C ASP A 63 -14.56 15.54 23.87
N LYS A 64 -15.66 15.23 23.17
CA LYS A 64 -15.65 14.32 22.02
C LYS A 64 -14.86 14.87 20.85
N VAL A 65 -15.03 16.16 20.52
CA VAL A 65 -14.28 16.82 19.45
C VAL A 65 -12.81 16.88 19.80
N GLN A 66 -12.46 17.17 21.05
CA GLN A 66 -11.08 17.16 21.52
C GLN A 66 -10.47 15.77 21.45
N LYS A 67 -11.20 14.73 21.88
CA LYS A 67 -10.78 13.33 21.78
C LYS A 67 -10.57 12.91 20.32
N LEU A 68 -11.55 13.15 19.44
CA LEU A 68 -11.46 12.83 18.02
C LEU A 68 -10.33 13.63 17.33
N SER A 69 -10.14 14.89 17.69
CA SER A 69 -9.05 15.72 17.13
C SER A 69 -7.69 15.22 17.58
N SER A 70 -7.54 14.81 18.85
CA SER A 70 -6.31 14.19 19.33
C SER A 70 -6.02 12.86 18.64
N GLU A 71 -7.05 12.07 18.36
CA GLU A 71 -6.92 10.77 17.70
C GLU A 71 -6.60 10.92 16.20
N VAL A 72 -7.19 11.92 15.53
CA VAL A 72 -6.84 12.31 14.15
C VAL A 72 -5.41 12.83 14.09
N ASN A 73 -4.98 13.66 15.03
CA ASN A 73 -3.60 14.14 15.06
C ASN A 73 -2.62 13.01 15.33
N ARG A 74 -2.97 12.07 16.24
CA ARG A 74 -2.20 10.84 16.47
C ARG A 74 -2.08 10.02 15.18
N MET A 75 -3.18 9.83 14.45
CA MET A 75 -3.16 9.13 13.16
C MET A 75 -2.37 9.86 12.07
N LYS A 76 -2.39 11.20 12.04
CA LYS A 76 -1.57 12.00 11.13
C LYS A 76 -0.09 11.93 11.48
N GLU A 77 0.26 11.96 12.76
CA GLU A 77 1.63 11.72 13.22
C GLU A 77 2.09 10.31 12.83
N TYR A 78 1.25 9.29 12.99
CA TYR A 78 1.53 7.92 12.54
C TYR A 78 1.72 7.80 11.02
N ALA A 79 0.94 8.55 10.24
CA ALA A 79 1.09 8.60 8.79
C ALA A 79 2.35 9.37 8.35
N ALA A 80 2.71 10.46 9.05
CA ALA A 80 3.83 11.33 8.69
C ALA A 80 5.20 10.77 9.12
N THR A 81 5.26 10.05 10.24
CA THR A 81 6.50 9.41 10.72
C THR A 81 6.75 8.04 10.11
N GLY A 82 5.80 7.52 9.32
CA GLY A 82 5.88 6.21 8.70
C GLY A 82 6.17 5.15 9.74
N LEU A 83 5.22 4.89 10.66
CA LEU A 83 5.24 3.78 11.63
C LEU A 83 6.65 3.21 11.86
N SER A 84 7.45 3.80 12.76
CA SER A 84 8.64 3.09 13.21
C SER A 84 8.15 1.77 13.76
N LEU A 85 8.41 0.66 13.05
CA LEU A 85 7.96 -0.69 13.37
C LEU A 85 8.25 -1.00 14.85
N GLU A 86 9.37 -0.48 15.34
CA GLU A 86 9.83 -0.57 16.73
C GLU A 86 8.86 0.07 17.74
N SER A 87 8.26 1.20 17.41
CA SER A 87 7.30 1.88 18.30
C SER A 87 5.99 1.09 18.44
N LEU A 88 5.55 0.43 17.37
CA LEU A 88 4.37 -0.43 17.36
C LEU A 88 4.62 -1.75 18.10
N ASP A 89 5.79 -2.34 17.87
CA ASP A 89 6.23 -3.54 18.58
C ASP A 89 6.32 -3.26 20.08
N GLN A 90 6.81 -2.08 20.47
CA GLN A 90 6.89 -1.69 21.87
C GLN A 90 5.50 -1.49 22.49
N GLU A 91 4.57 -0.83 21.79
CA GLU A 91 3.19 -0.67 22.26
C GLU A 91 2.47 -2.02 22.39
N THR A 92 2.71 -2.93 21.45
CA THR A 92 2.16 -4.29 21.48
C THR A 92 2.69 -5.07 22.68
N LYS A 93 4.01 -5.04 22.92
CA LYS A 93 4.63 -5.64 24.12
C LYS A 93 4.04 -5.08 25.40
N ASN A 94 3.89 -3.75 25.49
CA ASN A 94 3.29 -3.10 26.65
C ASN A 94 1.85 -3.58 26.91
N ASN A 95 1.03 -3.72 25.86
CA ASN A 95 -0.35 -4.22 25.98
C ASN A 95 -0.40 -5.69 26.40
N ILE A 96 0.54 -6.51 25.92
CA ILE A 96 0.68 -7.91 26.33
C ILE A 96 1.07 -8.00 27.81
N ASP A 97 2.02 -7.19 28.28
CA ASP A 97 2.44 -7.18 29.68
C ASP A 97 1.34 -6.67 30.62
N GLN A 98 0.56 -5.68 30.18
CA GLN A 98 -0.67 -5.26 30.86
C GLN A 98 -1.68 -6.41 30.96
N LEU A 99 -1.85 -7.19 29.88
CA LEU A 99 -2.78 -8.32 29.88
C LEU A 99 -2.33 -9.43 30.83
N ARG A 100 -1.02 -9.73 30.87
CA ARG A 100 -0.44 -10.68 31.84
C ARG A 100 -0.67 -10.22 33.28
N THR A 101 -0.43 -8.94 33.56
CA THR A 101 -0.62 -8.34 34.90
C THR A 101 -2.09 -8.37 35.32
N ALA A 102 -2.99 -7.98 34.42
CA ALA A 102 -4.44 -8.00 34.64
C ALA A 102 -4.98 -9.41 34.90
N LEU A 103 -4.43 -10.42 34.22
CA LEU A 103 -4.82 -11.82 34.41
C LEU A 103 -4.26 -12.43 35.71
N ALA A 104 -3.09 -11.97 36.16
CA ALA A 104 -2.51 -12.39 37.44
C ALA A 104 -3.19 -11.72 38.65
N SER A 105 -3.78 -10.54 38.44
CA SER A 105 -4.58 -9.84 39.43
C SER A 105 -6.04 -10.30 39.35
N ASP A 106 -6.47 -11.16 40.28
CA ASP A 106 -7.87 -11.60 40.42
C ASP A 106 -8.86 -10.45 40.69
N ALA A 107 -8.36 -9.24 40.94
CA ALA A 107 -9.16 -8.04 41.16
C ALA A 107 -9.60 -7.31 39.86
N THR A 108 -9.07 -7.70 38.69
CA THR A 108 -9.33 -6.94 37.47
C THR A 108 -10.76 -7.19 36.93
N PRO A 109 -11.55 -6.13 36.67
CA PRO A 109 -12.89 -6.28 36.12
C PRO A 109 -12.86 -7.01 34.77
N SER A 110 -13.82 -7.93 34.56
CA SER A 110 -13.91 -8.72 33.32
C SER A 110 -14.07 -7.84 32.06
N VAL A 111 -14.61 -6.63 32.23
CA VAL A 111 -14.79 -5.62 31.17
C VAL A 111 -13.46 -5.05 30.68
N GLU A 112 -12.51 -4.80 31.58
CA GLU A 112 -11.18 -4.27 31.23
C GLU A 112 -10.36 -5.32 30.47
N LEU A 113 -10.37 -6.57 30.96
CA LEU A 113 -9.78 -7.72 30.26
C LEU A 113 -10.38 -7.88 28.86
N PHE A 114 -11.71 -7.78 28.74
CA PHE A 114 -12.37 -7.90 27.45
C PHE A 114 -11.95 -6.76 26.50
N SER A 115 -11.84 -5.52 26.99
CA SER A 115 -11.39 -4.38 26.20
C SER A 115 -9.95 -4.53 25.72
N LEU A 116 -9.05 -4.99 26.60
CA LEU A 116 -7.63 -5.17 26.28
C LEU A 116 -7.44 -6.29 25.25
N VAL A 117 -8.13 -7.41 25.41
CA VAL A 117 -8.19 -8.50 24.43
C VAL A 117 -8.72 -8.00 23.08
N GLY A 118 -9.78 -7.19 23.08
CA GLY A 118 -10.32 -6.60 21.85
C GLY A 118 -9.31 -5.71 21.13
N THR A 119 -8.58 -4.89 21.88
CA THR A 119 -7.54 -4.01 21.34
C THR A 119 -6.41 -4.81 20.71
N LEU A 120 -5.91 -5.83 21.41
CA LEU A 120 -4.86 -6.72 20.90
C LEU A 120 -5.31 -7.47 19.65
N LEU A 121 -6.54 -8.00 19.62
CA LEU A 121 -7.06 -8.70 18.44
C LEU A 121 -7.26 -7.80 17.23
N VAL A 122 -7.55 -6.51 17.43
CA VAL A 122 -7.63 -5.54 16.32
C VAL A 122 -6.23 -5.23 15.77
N ARG A 123 -5.20 -5.23 16.61
CA ARG A 123 -3.83 -4.91 16.18
C ARG A 123 -3.10 -6.12 15.59
N LEU A 124 -3.04 -7.22 16.35
CA LEU A 124 -2.42 -8.49 15.96
C LEU A 124 -3.25 -9.27 14.93
N GLY A 125 -4.50 -8.86 14.73
CA GLY A 125 -5.44 -9.52 13.86
C GLY A 125 -4.99 -9.60 12.40
N SER A 126 -5.45 -10.62 11.68
CA SER A 126 -5.17 -10.80 10.25
C SER A 126 -5.64 -9.62 9.41
N ASN A 127 -6.66 -8.89 9.88
CA ASN A 127 -7.17 -7.67 9.25
C ASN A 127 -6.85 -6.39 10.05
N GLY A 128 -5.75 -6.38 10.81
CA GLY A 128 -5.34 -5.20 11.58
C GLY A 128 -5.02 -3.99 10.70
N VAL A 129 -5.27 -2.79 11.22
CA VAL A 129 -5.04 -1.53 10.49
C VAL A 129 -3.58 -1.42 10.05
N GLU A 130 -2.65 -1.73 10.95
CA GLU A 130 -1.20 -1.70 10.70
C GLU A 130 -0.79 -2.65 9.58
N ARG A 131 -1.28 -3.89 9.63
CA ARG A 131 -1.00 -4.90 8.59
C ARG A 131 -1.54 -4.46 7.23
N ARG A 132 -2.74 -3.87 7.18
CA ARG A 132 -3.30 -3.35 5.92
C ARG A 132 -2.45 -2.21 5.36
N VAL A 133 -2.02 -1.28 6.21
CA VAL A 133 -1.16 -0.16 5.80
C VAL A 133 0.20 -0.65 5.32
N GLY A 134 0.80 -1.64 5.98
CA GLY A 134 2.05 -2.26 5.54
C GLY A 134 1.91 -2.93 4.18
N ILE A 135 0.88 -3.78 4.01
CA ILE A 135 0.59 -4.41 2.71
C ILE A 135 0.33 -3.36 1.62
N GLU A 136 -0.42 -2.30 1.92
CA GLU A 136 -0.68 -1.21 0.98
C GLU A 136 0.62 -0.57 0.52
N LYS A 137 1.46 -0.17 1.47
CA LYS A 137 2.76 0.45 1.21
C LYS A 137 3.66 -0.46 0.36
N ASP A 138 3.76 -1.73 0.70
CA ASP A 138 4.61 -2.69 -0.04
C ASP A 138 4.09 -2.89 -1.46
N LEU A 139 2.77 -2.94 -1.65
CA LEU A 139 2.15 -3.09 -2.98
C LEU A 139 2.19 -1.82 -3.82
N GLU A 140 2.12 -0.64 -3.21
CA GLU A 140 2.28 0.66 -3.88
C GLU A 140 3.69 0.85 -4.45
N GLN A 141 4.70 0.22 -3.85
CA GLN A 141 6.07 0.24 -4.35
C GLN A 141 6.32 -0.73 -5.51
N LEU A 142 5.47 -1.74 -5.71
CA LEU A 142 5.69 -2.76 -6.73
C LEU A 142 5.78 -2.20 -8.16
N PRO A 143 4.91 -1.28 -8.62
CA PRO A 143 5.03 -0.70 -9.96
C PRO A 143 6.38 -0.02 -10.20
N GLU A 144 6.92 0.69 -9.20
CA GLU A 144 8.22 1.35 -9.30
C GLU A 144 9.38 0.33 -9.36
N LEU A 145 9.23 -0.82 -8.69
CA LEU A 145 10.20 -1.91 -8.74
C LEU A 145 10.13 -2.72 -10.04
N PHE A 146 8.93 -2.93 -10.60
CA PHE A 146 8.74 -3.72 -11.81
C PHE A 146 8.97 -2.93 -13.09
N ILE A 147 8.73 -1.62 -13.08
CA ILE A 147 8.82 -0.79 -14.28
C ILE A 147 9.88 0.28 -14.04
N SER A 148 11.07 0.06 -14.61
CA SER A 148 12.13 1.06 -14.58
C SER A 148 11.67 2.37 -15.25
N PRO A 149 12.23 3.54 -14.87
CA PRO A 149 11.90 4.80 -15.53
C PRO A 149 12.10 4.77 -17.05
N VAL A 150 13.09 4.00 -17.53
CA VAL A 150 13.35 3.81 -18.97
C VAL A 150 12.21 3.05 -19.64
N ASN A 151 11.72 1.97 -19.02
CA ASN A 151 10.60 1.20 -19.56
C ASN A 151 9.31 2.03 -19.56
N MET A 152 9.07 2.85 -18.53
CA MET A 152 7.95 3.78 -18.52
C MET A 152 8.04 4.78 -19.68
N LEU A 153 9.23 5.33 -19.94
CA LEU A 153 9.45 6.24 -21.06
C LEU A 153 9.20 5.54 -22.40
N LEU A 154 9.69 4.32 -22.59
CA LEU A 154 9.44 3.53 -23.80
C LEU A 154 7.95 3.25 -24.02
N PHE A 155 7.22 2.87 -22.96
CA PHE A 155 5.77 2.67 -23.03
C PHE A 155 5.02 3.96 -23.36
N TRP A 156 5.46 5.09 -22.79
CA TRP A 156 4.87 6.40 -23.04
C TRP A 156 5.14 6.89 -24.48
N LEU A 157 6.37 6.74 -24.98
CA LEU A 157 6.75 7.06 -26.35
C LEU A 157 5.96 6.21 -27.35
N ASN A 158 5.87 4.90 -27.10
CA ASN A 158 5.11 3.96 -27.93
C ASN A 158 3.61 4.31 -27.98
N GLU A 159 3.01 4.61 -26.83
CA GLU A 159 1.58 4.96 -26.76
C GLU A 159 1.24 6.26 -27.49
N ARG A 160 2.16 7.23 -27.46
CA ARG A 160 2.00 8.51 -28.13
C ARG A 160 2.52 8.54 -29.55
N ARG A 161 3.16 7.46 -30.02
CA ARG A 161 3.83 7.37 -31.32
C ARG A 161 4.85 8.49 -31.53
N ILE A 162 5.64 8.76 -30.48
CA ILE A 162 6.69 9.79 -30.45
C ILE A 162 8.05 9.12 -30.65
N GLY A 163 8.94 9.79 -31.35
CA GLY A 163 10.32 9.40 -31.54
C GLY A 163 10.50 8.16 -32.44
N PRO A 164 11.20 7.09 -32.00
CA PRO A 164 11.53 5.92 -32.82
C PRO A 164 10.30 5.13 -33.32
N PHE A 165 9.12 5.47 -32.82
CA PHE A 165 7.86 4.79 -33.05
C PHE A 165 6.88 5.59 -33.93
N SER A 166 7.33 6.72 -34.49
CA SER A 166 6.52 7.61 -35.33
C SER A 166 6.39 7.13 -36.78
N TYR A 167 7.27 6.23 -37.24
CA TYR A 167 7.40 5.83 -38.65
C TYR A 167 6.20 5.04 -39.22
N SER A 168 5.35 4.45 -38.37
CA SER A 168 4.23 3.61 -38.80
C SER A 168 3.02 4.37 -39.38
N SER A 169 3.00 5.71 -39.35
CA SER A 169 1.82 6.53 -39.67
C SER A 169 1.74 7.10 -41.11
N GLU A 170 2.67 6.79 -42.02
CA GLU A 170 2.62 7.38 -43.37
C GLU A 170 1.52 6.81 -44.28
N SER A 171 0.87 5.70 -43.90
CA SER A 171 -0.27 5.15 -44.65
C SER A 171 -1.60 5.35 -43.90
N GLY A 172 -2.10 6.57 -43.93
CA GLY A 172 -3.52 6.85 -43.78
C GLY A 172 -3.96 7.38 -42.41
N SER A 173 -4.48 8.60 -42.48
CA SER A 173 -5.32 9.26 -41.47
C SER A 173 -4.57 9.93 -40.32
N ALA A 174 -4.39 11.24 -40.52
CA ALA A 174 -4.45 12.24 -39.47
C ALA A 174 -5.65 11.99 -38.54
N SER A 175 -5.43 11.21 -37.48
CA SER A 175 -6.27 11.23 -36.29
C SER A 175 -5.41 11.69 -35.12
N ARG A 176 -4.95 12.95 -35.21
CA ARG A 176 -4.80 13.82 -34.04
C ARG A 176 -6.19 13.95 -33.39
N ARG A 177 -6.62 12.91 -32.67
CA ARG A 177 -7.54 13.11 -31.55
C ARG A 177 -6.69 13.38 -30.33
N LEU A 178 -6.05 14.55 -30.35
CA LEU A 178 -5.86 15.31 -29.13
C LEU A 178 -7.27 15.51 -28.59
N SER A 179 -7.60 14.78 -27.54
CA SER A 179 -8.85 15.00 -26.83
C SER A 179 -8.82 16.45 -26.35
N GLU A 180 -9.75 17.27 -26.87
CA GLU A 180 -10.15 18.55 -26.26
C GLU A 180 -10.76 18.25 -24.90
N SER A 181 -9.91 17.86 -23.95
CA SER A 181 -10.20 17.84 -22.53
C SER A 181 -9.42 19.02 -21.96
N ASP A 182 -10.15 20.09 -21.66
CA ASP A 182 -9.71 21.38 -21.15
C ASP A 182 -9.14 21.31 -19.71
N SER A 183 -8.22 20.40 -19.47
CA SER A 183 -7.41 20.39 -18.26
C SER A 183 -6.05 21.01 -18.55
N ALA A 184 -5.58 21.90 -17.66
CA ALA A 184 -4.24 22.46 -17.75
C ALA A 184 -3.14 21.37 -17.78
N ALA A 185 -3.42 20.19 -17.23
CA ALA A 185 -2.54 19.03 -17.25
C ALA A 185 -2.42 18.40 -18.66
N THR A 186 -3.48 18.43 -19.49
CA THR A 186 -3.42 17.93 -20.87
C THR A 186 -2.52 18.83 -21.72
N LYS A 187 -2.67 20.16 -21.59
CA LYS A 187 -1.86 21.14 -22.34
C LYS A 187 -0.36 21.10 -21.96
N ALA A 188 -0.04 20.90 -20.69
CA ALA A 188 1.36 20.73 -20.23
C ALA A 188 1.98 19.41 -20.73
N ASN A 189 1.19 18.33 -20.73
CA ASN A 189 1.64 17.03 -21.24
C ASN A 189 1.85 17.02 -22.76
N ASP A 190 1.13 17.86 -23.51
CA ASP A 190 1.30 17.99 -24.95
C ASP A 190 2.55 18.81 -25.31
N ALA A 191 2.88 19.85 -24.53
CA ALA A 191 4.12 20.62 -24.71
C ALA A 191 5.37 19.74 -24.52
N HIS A 192 5.40 18.94 -23.45
CA HIS A 192 6.50 18.01 -23.19
C HIS A 192 6.67 16.95 -24.30
N ALA A 193 5.56 16.48 -24.89
CA ALA A 193 5.62 15.57 -26.04
C ALA A 193 6.23 16.20 -27.29
N VAL A 194 5.96 17.48 -27.54
CA VAL A 194 6.56 18.22 -28.66
C VAL A 194 8.07 18.40 -28.46
N ASP A 195 8.51 18.70 -27.23
CA ASP A 195 9.93 18.85 -26.92
C ASP A 195 10.68 17.53 -27.07
N VAL A 196 10.16 16.41 -26.55
CA VAL A 196 10.76 15.08 -26.68
C VAL A 196 10.82 14.61 -28.15
N GLU A 197 9.79 14.90 -28.95
CA GLU A 197 9.77 14.62 -30.38
C GLU A 197 10.89 15.39 -31.12
N LYS A 198 11.12 16.65 -30.73
CA LYS A 198 12.20 17.47 -31.28
C LYS A 198 13.57 16.90 -30.89
N ASP A 199 13.77 16.54 -29.63
CA ASP A 199 15.02 15.94 -29.14
C ASP A 199 15.31 14.61 -29.85
N TRP A 200 14.28 13.81 -30.12
CA TRP A 200 14.44 12.59 -30.91
C TRP A 200 14.89 12.89 -32.35
N LYS A 201 14.32 13.88 -33.03
CA LYS A 201 14.72 14.22 -34.41
C LYS A 201 16.16 14.68 -34.49
N GLU A 202 16.61 15.49 -33.53
CA GLU A 202 18.02 15.89 -33.43
C GLU A 202 18.92 14.67 -33.21
N LEU A 203 18.49 13.71 -32.39
CA LEU A 203 19.22 12.46 -32.19
C LEU A 203 19.23 11.58 -33.45
N GLU A 204 18.10 11.46 -34.15
CA GLU A 204 17.98 10.68 -35.39
C GLU A 204 18.91 11.21 -36.48
N GLU A 205 18.97 12.54 -36.66
CA GLU A 205 19.90 13.20 -37.59
C GLU A 205 21.36 12.90 -37.24
N ARG A 206 21.71 12.85 -35.96
CA ARG A 206 23.07 12.53 -35.49
C ARG A 206 23.43 11.06 -35.59
N LEU A 207 22.45 10.17 -35.53
CA LEU A 207 22.65 8.72 -35.60
C LEU A 207 22.70 8.19 -37.04
N GLU A 208 22.30 8.99 -38.04
CA GLU A 208 22.29 8.63 -39.46
C GLU A 208 21.63 7.25 -39.71
N LEU A 209 20.46 7.03 -39.09
CA LEU A 209 19.78 5.73 -39.13
C LEU A 209 19.41 5.30 -40.55
N THR A 210 19.76 4.06 -40.91
CA THR A 210 19.39 3.46 -42.20
C THR A 210 17.92 3.04 -42.24
N ASP A 211 17.34 2.92 -43.44
CA ASP A 211 15.96 2.46 -43.61
C ASP A 211 15.71 1.05 -43.04
N GLU A 212 16.73 0.19 -43.08
CA GLU A 212 16.69 -1.13 -42.46
C GLU A 212 16.59 -1.02 -40.93
N GLN A 213 17.39 -0.15 -40.30
CA GLN A 213 17.34 0.11 -38.86
C GLN A 213 15.99 0.72 -38.45
N LYS A 214 15.42 1.62 -39.26
CA LYS A 214 14.08 2.18 -39.02
C LYS A 214 13.00 1.11 -39.08
N THR A 215 13.11 0.17 -40.01
CA THR A 215 12.19 -0.98 -40.11
C THR A 215 12.33 -1.92 -38.89
N GLN A 216 13.55 -2.14 -38.39
CA GLN A 216 13.77 -2.90 -37.15
C GLN A 216 13.19 -2.19 -35.92
N LEU A 217 13.30 -0.86 -35.84
CA LEU A 217 12.67 -0.07 -34.77
C LEU A 217 11.14 -0.21 -34.77
N GLN A 218 10.50 -0.31 -35.94
CA GLN A 218 9.06 -0.60 -36.05
C GLN A 218 8.72 -2.01 -35.52
N GLN A 219 9.55 -3.02 -35.74
CA GLN A 219 9.30 -4.35 -35.16
C GLN A 219 9.43 -4.34 -33.64
N ILE A 220 10.42 -3.60 -33.11
CA ILE A 220 10.60 -3.39 -31.67
C ILE A 220 9.40 -2.64 -31.08
N GLU A 221 8.76 -1.75 -31.83
CA GLU A 221 7.54 -1.04 -31.43
C GLU A 221 6.42 -2.01 -31.03
N GLU A 222 6.16 -3.03 -31.84
CA GLU A 222 5.15 -4.05 -31.58
C GLU A 222 5.50 -4.87 -30.34
N MET A 223 6.78 -5.24 -30.20
CA MET A 223 7.27 -5.95 -29.02
C MET A 223 7.09 -5.12 -27.73
N ILE A 224 7.41 -3.83 -27.76
CA ILE A 224 7.22 -2.93 -26.61
C ILE A 224 5.74 -2.80 -26.26
N ALA A 225 4.85 -2.68 -27.26
CA ALA A 225 3.41 -2.64 -27.03
C ALA A 225 2.89 -3.94 -26.39
N GLN A 226 3.40 -5.10 -26.84
CA GLN A 226 3.08 -6.40 -26.26
C GLN A 226 3.58 -6.52 -24.81
N GLU A 227 4.83 -6.15 -24.54
CA GLU A 227 5.42 -6.19 -23.20
C GLU A 227 4.71 -5.24 -22.22
N LYS A 228 4.29 -4.05 -22.69
CA LYS A 228 3.43 -3.15 -21.92
C LYS A 228 2.14 -3.85 -21.50
N GLN A 229 1.47 -4.53 -22.44
CA GLN A 229 0.21 -5.20 -22.15
C GLN A 229 0.39 -6.39 -21.18
N GLN A 230 1.48 -7.15 -21.32
CA GLN A 230 1.84 -8.22 -20.38
C GLN A 230 2.09 -7.65 -18.98
N THR A 231 2.89 -6.58 -18.89
CA THR A 231 3.19 -5.87 -17.63
C THR A 231 1.91 -5.38 -16.94
N LEU A 232 1.00 -4.75 -17.69
CA LEU A 232 -0.29 -4.31 -17.15
C LEU A 232 -1.16 -5.49 -16.69
N SER A 233 -1.11 -6.63 -17.38
CA SER A 233 -1.80 -7.85 -16.96
C SER A 233 -1.28 -8.34 -15.61
N CYS A 234 0.04 -8.39 -15.43
CA CYS A 234 0.67 -8.74 -14.16
C CYS A 234 0.28 -7.77 -13.03
N LEU A 235 0.31 -6.46 -13.27
CA LEU A 235 -0.10 -5.46 -12.29
C LEU A 235 -1.58 -5.64 -11.87
N ARG A 236 -2.48 -5.87 -12.83
CA ARG A 236 -3.90 -6.17 -12.51
C ARG A 236 -4.03 -7.45 -11.69
N ALA A 237 -3.26 -8.49 -12.00
CA ALA A 237 -3.25 -9.73 -11.23
C ALA A 237 -2.83 -9.48 -9.77
N ILE A 238 -1.80 -8.63 -9.55
CA ILE A 238 -1.38 -8.21 -8.21
C ILE A 238 -2.48 -7.47 -7.47
N GLU A 239 -3.18 -6.53 -8.12
CA GLU A 239 -4.35 -5.87 -7.52
C GLU A 239 -5.48 -6.85 -7.15
N HIS A 240 -5.75 -7.83 -8.00
CA HIS A 240 -6.74 -8.87 -7.72
C HIS A 240 -6.32 -9.72 -6.51
N MET A 241 -5.04 -10.12 -6.44
CA MET A 241 -4.49 -10.84 -5.29
C MET A 241 -4.61 -10.02 -4.01
N LYS A 242 -4.29 -8.72 -4.05
CA LYS A 242 -4.47 -7.78 -2.93
C LYS A 242 -5.90 -7.77 -2.38
N ARG A 243 -6.88 -7.62 -3.27
CA ARG A 243 -8.31 -7.64 -2.88
C ARG A 243 -8.70 -9.00 -2.28
N ALA A 244 -8.27 -10.09 -2.90
CA ALA A 244 -8.56 -11.43 -2.42
C ALA A 244 -7.97 -11.69 -1.03
N LEU A 245 -6.69 -11.34 -0.82
CA LEU A 245 -6.01 -11.46 0.48
C LEU A 245 -6.70 -10.62 1.55
N SER A 246 -7.15 -9.40 1.22
CA SER A 246 -7.89 -8.54 2.14
C SER A 246 -9.23 -9.16 2.59
N ILE A 247 -9.98 -9.77 1.66
CA ILE A 247 -11.23 -10.48 1.97
C ILE A 247 -10.95 -11.68 2.89
N ARG A 248 -9.91 -12.46 2.59
CA ARG A 248 -9.53 -13.62 3.41
C ARG A 248 -9.05 -13.21 4.80
N ALA A 249 -8.25 -12.15 4.90
CA ALA A 249 -7.81 -11.56 6.15
C ALA A 249 -9.00 -11.12 7.02
N TYR A 250 -10.00 -10.45 6.43
CA TYR A 250 -11.22 -10.08 7.13
C TYR A 250 -12.02 -11.30 7.60
N SER A 251 -12.19 -12.31 6.74
CA SER A 251 -12.86 -13.56 7.12
C SER A 251 -12.16 -14.25 8.29
N MET A 252 -10.83 -14.32 8.28
CA MET A 252 -10.04 -14.89 9.37
C MET A 252 -10.21 -14.08 10.66
N GLN A 253 -10.21 -12.75 10.57
CA GLN A 253 -10.47 -11.88 11.72
C GLN A 253 -11.82 -12.19 12.36
N LYS A 254 -12.86 -12.40 11.54
CA LYS A 254 -14.19 -12.77 12.03
C LYS A 254 -14.21 -14.13 12.73
N CYS A 255 -13.45 -15.11 12.25
CA CYS A 255 -13.30 -16.39 12.94
C CYS A 255 -12.69 -16.20 14.35
N VAL A 256 -11.65 -15.38 14.46
CA VAL A 256 -10.99 -15.08 15.75
C VAL A 256 -11.91 -14.28 16.67
N GLU A 257 -12.66 -13.32 16.15
CA GLU A 257 -13.66 -12.56 16.92
C GLU A 257 -14.79 -13.46 17.44
N ASN A 258 -15.27 -14.40 16.62
CA ASN A 258 -16.27 -15.38 17.02
C ASN A 258 -15.73 -16.31 18.11
N LEU A 259 -14.50 -16.82 17.95
CA LEU A 259 -13.83 -17.63 18.97
C LEU A 259 -13.75 -16.86 20.30
N ARG A 260 -13.32 -15.59 20.26
CA ARG A 260 -13.29 -14.71 21.45
C ARG A 260 -14.69 -14.56 22.06
N GLY A 261 -15.73 -14.40 21.24
CA GLY A 261 -17.12 -14.27 21.71
C GLY A 261 -17.67 -15.52 22.42
N MET A 262 -17.10 -16.70 22.16
CA MET A 262 -17.48 -17.96 22.82
C MET A 262 -16.78 -18.17 24.17
N LEU A 263 -15.73 -17.41 24.47
CA LEU A 263 -14.88 -17.58 25.64
C LEU A 263 -15.22 -16.54 26.71
N SER A 264 -15.03 -16.90 27.99
CA SER A 264 -15.02 -15.89 29.05
C SER A 264 -13.85 -14.91 28.84
N PRO A 265 -13.91 -13.68 29.35
CA PRO A 265 -12.83 -12.71 29.18
C PRO A 265 -11.46 -13.22 29.63
N ALA A 266 -11.41 -13.98 30.73
CA ALA A 266 -10.17 -14.61 31.22
C ALA A 266 -9.69 -15.75 30.31
N GLN A 267 -10.59 -16.55 29.74
CA GLN A 267 -10.24 -17.58 28.76
C GLN A 267 -9.71 -16.96 27.47
N ALA A 268 -10.38 -15.91 26.96
CA ALA A 268 -9.95 -15.20 25.76
C ALA A 268 -8.56 -14.55 25.96
N ALA A 269 -8.30 -13.96 27.13
CA ALA A 269 -6.99 -13.43 27.49
C ALA A 269 -5.90 -14.50 27.45
N ARG A 270 -6.14 -15.68 28.05
CA ARG A 270 -5.19 -16.81 28.00
C ARG A 270 -4.91 -17.27 26.58
N VAL A 271 -5.95 -17.37 25.73
CA VAL A 271 -5.78 -17.78 24.33
C VAL A 271 -4.95 -16.76 23.55
N VAL A 272 -5.21 -15.46 23.73
CA VAL A 272 -4.42 -14.41 23.06
C VAL A 272 -2.96 -14.42 23.51
N LEU A 273 -2.69 -14.58 24.81
CA LEU A 273 -1.33 -14.69 25.34
C LEU A 273 -0.63 -15.92 24.77
N TRP A 274 -1.29 -17.07 24.76
CA TRP A 274 -0.74 -18.30 24.19
C TRP A 274 -0.41 -18.12 22.70
N LEU A 275 -1.33 -17.57 21.91
CA LEU A 275 -1.09 -17.30 20.47
C LEU A 275 0.10 -16.36 20.25
N TYR A 276 0.23 -15.32 21.08
CA TYR A 276 1.34 -14.38 21.00
C TYR A 276 2.69 -15.04 21.35
N ASP A 277 2.72 -15.86 22.41
CA ASP A 277 3.92 -16.57 22.83
C ASP A 277 4.37 -17.57 21.76
N GLN A 278 3.44 -18.32 21.14
CA GLN A 278 3.74 -19.21 20.02
C GLN A 278 4.25 -18.44 18.79
N ALA A 279 3.60 -17.33 18.44
CA ALA A 279 4.02 -16.51 17.29
C ALA A 279 5.39 -15.83 17.49
N SER A 280 5.85 -15.69 18.73
CA SER A 280 7.17 -15.13 19.06
C SER A 280 8.32 -16.12 18.86
N SER A 281 8.02 -17.43 18.76
CA SER A 281 8.99 -18.48 18.50
C SER A 281 9.34 -18.53 17.01
N LYS A 282 10.50 -17.99 16.64
CA LYS A 282 10.93 -17.91 15.23
C LYS A 282 11.05 -19.28 14.57
N ASP A 283 11.60 -20.27 15.29
CA ASP A 283 11.85 -21.61 14.76
C ASP A 283 10.54 -22.36 14.49
N GLU A 284 9.58 -22.27 15.42
CA GLU A 284 8.25 -22.87 15.25
C GLU A 284 7.48 -22.18 14.11
N MET A 285 7.53 -20.86 14.04
CA MET A 285 6.88 -20.12 12.95
C MET A 285 7.48 -20.42 11.58
N GLN A 286 8.79 -20.62 11.48
CA GLN A 286 9.43 -21.04 10.23
C GLN A 286 9.01 -22.46 9.81
N GLN A 287 8.89 -23.39 10.75
CA GLN A 287 8.38 -24.74 10.46
C GLN A 287 6.92 -24.70 9.99
N ILE A 288 6.07 -23.96 10.70
CA ILE A 288 4.65 -23.76 10.34
C ILE A 288 4.55 -23.13 8.94
N GLU A 289 5.39 -22.14 8.62
CA GLU A 289 5.41 -21.52 7.30
C GLU A 289 5.81 -22.51 6.20
N GLN A 290 6.81 -23.36 6.44
CA GLN A 290 7.23 -24.40 5.50
C GLN A 290 6.13 -25.44 5.25
N GLU A 291 5.40 -25.84 6.29
CA GLU A 291 4.31 -26.81 6.18
C GLU A 291 3.08 -26.23 5.47
N LEU A 292 2.72 -24.97 5.78
CA LEU A 292 1.54 -24.32 5.20
C LEU A 292 1.79 -23.79 3.79
N PHE A 293 3.02 -23.38 3.48
CA PHE A 293 3.38 -22.76 2.21
C PHE A 293 4.64 -23.37 1.56
N PRO A 294 4.66 -24.69 1.30
CA PRO A 294 5.85 -25.39 0.81
C PRO A 294 6.36 -24.88 -0.55
N GLY A 295 5.48 -24.28 -1.37
CA GLY A 295 5.85 -23.69 -2.67
C GLY A 295 6.47 -22.29 -2.59
N VAL A 296 6.20 -21.52 -1.53
CA VAL A 296 6.71 -20.15 -1.39
C VAL A 296 8.18 -20.16 -0.95
N THR A 297 8.53 -21.07 -0.03
CA THR A 297 9.90 -21.27 0.45
C THR A 297 10.82 -21.84 -0.63
N MET A 298 10.33 -22.77 -1.45
CA MET A 298 11.08 -23.30 -2.61
C MET A 298 11.33 -22.23 -3.70
N ALA A 299 10.33 -21.38 -4.00
CA ALA A 299 10.50 -20.29 -4.97
C ALA A 299 11.51 -19.23 -4.50
N SER A 300 11.56 -18.95 -3.19
CA SER A 300 12.55 -18.04 -2.60
C SER A 300 13.99 -18.57 -2.73
N ASN A 301 14.18 -19.88 -2.53
CA ASN A 301 15.47 -20.53 -2.72
C ASN A 301 15.89 -20.60 -4.20
N ALA A 302 14.93 -20.85 -5.10
CA ALA A 302 15.18 -20.85 -6.55
C ALA A 302 15.56 -19.44 -7.05
N ASN A 303 14.87 -18.39 -6.62
CA ASN A 303 15.21 -17.00 -6.95
C ASN A 303 16.60 -16.61 -6.44
N SER A 304 16.99 -17.08 -5.26
CA SER A 304 18.33 -16.86 -4.71
C SER A 304 19.41 -17.53 -5.58
N ALA A 305 19.15 -18.75 -6.07
CA ALA A 305 20.04 -19.44 -6.99
C ALA A 305 20.13 -18.74 -8.36
N THR A 306 19.00 -18.25 -8.89
CA THR A 306 18.96 -17.45 -10.13
C THR A 306 19.75 -16.14 -9.98
N GLN A 307 19.59 -15.42 -8.87
CA GLN A 307 20.36 -14.19 -8.60
C GLN A 307 21.87 -14.47 -8.50
N GLN A 308 22.27 -15.56 -7.86
CA GLN A 308 23.68 -15.97 -7.82
C GLN A 308 24.22 -16.31 -9.21
N SER A 309 23.41 -16.93 -10.07
CA SER A 309 23.77 -17.21 -11.46
C SER A 309 23.96 -15.93 -12.28
N ILE A 310 23.02 -14.98 -12.17
CA ILE A 310 23.11 -13.68 -12.86
C ILE A 310 24.35 -12.91 -12.40
N HIS A 311 24.63 -12.89 -11.11
CA HIS A 311 25.82 -12.23 -10.57
C HIS A 311 27.13 -12.87 -11.07
N ARG A 312 27.16 -14.20 -11.16
CA ARG A 312 28.30 -14.94 -11.70
C ARG A 312 28.52 -14.63 -13.19
N GLU A 313 27.44 -14.54 -13.97
CA GLU A 313 27.50 -14.20 -15.39
C GLU A 313 27.99 -12.77 -15.62
N GLN A 314 27.48 -11.79 -14.86
CA GLN A 314 27.97 -10.41 -14.89
C GLN A 314 29.46 -10.30 -14.51
N THR A 315 29.90 -11.11 -13.55
CA THR A 315 31.31 -11.18 -13.14
C THR A 315 32.18 -11.76 -14.26
N MET A 316 31.72 -12.82 -14.94
CA MET A 316 32.44 -13.40 -16.08
C MET A 316 32.47 -12.45 -17.29
N GLN A 317 31.40 -11.70 -17.54
CA GLN A 317 31.34 -10.70 -18.60
C GLN A 317 32.36 -9.58 -18.33
N SER A 318 32.41 -9.07 -17.10
CA SER A 318 33.39 -8.05 -16.70
C SER A 318 34.83 -8.55 -16.80
N ALA A 319 35.08 -9.83 -16.45
CA ALA A 319 36.40 -10.44 -16.61
C ALA A 319 36.79 -10.59 -18.09
N ARG A 320 35.82 -10.90 -18.96
CA ARG A 320 36.02 -11.01 -20.41
C ARG A 320 36.34 -9.65 -21.04
N ASP A 321 35.61 -8.61 -20.65
CA ASP A 321 35.82 -7.25 -21.13
C ASP A 321 37.19 -6.70 -20.66
N ASN A 322 37.59 -7.01 -19.43
CA ASN A 322 38.94 -6.69 -18.95
C ASN A 322 40.04 -7.40 -19.75
N MET A 323 39.87 -8.68 -20.09
CA MET A 323 40.86 -9.41 -20.91
C MET A 323 40.95 -8.86 -22.34
N LEU A 324 39.83 -8.42 -22.92
CA LEU A 324 39.83 -7.77 -24.24
C LEU A 324 40.56 -6.42 -24.18
N SER A 325 40.37 -5.64 -23.11
CA SER A 325 41.09 -4.36 -22.93
C SER A 325 42.61 -4.50 -22.73
N MET A 326 43.08 -5.65 -22.21
CA MET A 326 44.51 -5.92 -22.04
C MET A 326 45.19 -6.35 -23.35
N ASN A 327 44.43 -6.82 -24.35
CA ASN A 327 44.98 -7.16 -25.66
C ASN A 327 45.12 -5.95 -26.60
N ASP A 328 44.45 -4.83 -26.31
CA ASP A 328 44.58 -3.57 -27.07
C ASP A 328 45.68 -2.65 -26.53
N SER A 329 46.41 -3.09 -25.50
CA SER A 329 47.60 -2.39 -25.01
C SER A 329 48.82 -2.73 -25.89
N ASP A 330 48.91 -2.06 -27.04
CA ASP A 330 50.11 -1.99 -27.88
C ASP A 330 51.34 -1.66 -27.01
N SER A 331 52.10 -2.70 -26.67
CA SER A 331 53.47 -2.54 -26.20
C SER A 331 54.40 -2.52 -27.41
N PRO A 332 55.30 -1.53 -27.52
CA PRO A 332 56.18 -1.41 -28.67
C PRO A 332 57.18 -2.56 -28.71
N LEU A 333 57.28 -3.17 -29.89
CA LEU A 333 58.21 -4.26 -30.23
C LEU A 333 59.65 -3.95 -29.78
N PRO A 334 60.33 -4.88 -29.09
CA PRO A 334 61.78 -4.86 -29.02
C PRO A 334 62.34 -5.43 -30.34
N SER A 335 63.23 -4.64 -30.94
CA SER A 335 63.99 -4.95 -32.15
C SER A 335 64.79 -6.26 -32.05
N GLU A 336 64.85 -6.93 -33.20
CA GLU A 336 65.58 -8.15 -33.53
C GLU A 336 67.01 -8.22 -32.98
N GLU A 337 67.41 -9.40 -32.48
CA GLU A 337 68.73 -9.95 -32.76
C GLU A 337 68.59 -11.47 -32.96
N LEU A 338 68.95 -11.89 -34.17
CA LEU A 338 69.09 -13.27 -34.62
C LEU A 338 70.31 -13.90 -33.93
N GLU A 339 70.18 -15.13 -33.43
CA GLU A 339 71.30 -16.06 -33.47
C GLU A 339 70.83 -17.52 -33.45
N ASP A 340 71.66 -18.32 -34.11
CA ASP A 340 71.42 -19.59 -34.79
C ASP A 340 71.39 -20.84 -33.90
N GLU A 341 70.83 -21.90 -34.50
CA GLU A 341 71.14 -23.33 -34.35
C GLU A 341 71.23 -23.98 -32.95
N SER A 342 70.40 -25.02 -32.73
CA SER A 342 70.84 -26.41 -32.94
C SER A 342 69.84 -27.44 -32.39
N VAL A 343 69.81 -28.56 -33.11
CA VAL A 343 68.99 -29.75 -32.92
C VAL A 343 69.45 -30.55 -31.70
N SER A 344 68.51 -31.05 -30.88
CA SER A 344 68.70 -32.35 -30.20
C SER A 344 67.37 -32.99 -29.84
N SER A 345 67.10 -34.08 -30.54
CA SER A 345 66.19 -35.18 -30.22
C SER A 345 66.27 -35.66 -28.76
N HIS A 346 65.12 -35.90 -28.13
CA HIS A 346 64.91 -37.13 -27.36
C HIS A 346 63.42 -37.48 -27.25
N SER A 347 63.12 -38.73 -27.58
CA SER A 347 61.87 -39.42 -27.27
C SER A 347 61.62 -39.44 -25.76
N ASP A 348 60.35 -39.47 -25.35
CA ASP A 348 59.90 -40.59 -24.54
C ASP A 348 58.38 -40.80 -24.54
N VAL A 349 58.08 -42.09 -24.50
CA VAL A 349 56.81 -42.77 -24.62
C VAL A 349 56.32 -43.12 -23.22
N ALA A 350 55.04 -42.86 -22.89
CA ALA A 350 54.21 -43.58 -21.90
C ALA A 350 52.99 -42.72 -21.53
N GLN A 351 51.82 -43.24 -21.17
CA GLN A 351 51.12 -44.50 -21.37
C GLN A 351 49.66 -44.19 -21.00
N PHE A 352 48.72 -44.79 -21.70
CA PHE A 352 47.31 -44.80 -21.36
C PHE A 352 47.07 -45.47 -20.00
N GLY A 353 46.13 -44.94 -19.23
CA GLY A 353 45.56 -45.59 -18.06
C GLY A 353 44.12 -45.11 -17.83
N THR A 354 43.17 -45.82 -18.44
CA THR A 354 41.77 -45.86 -18.03
C THR A 354 41.59 -46.91 -16.94
N PHE A 355 40.99 -46.53 -15.81
CA PHE A 355 39.81 -47.19 -15.22
C PHE A 355 39.13 -46.24 -14.24
#